data_AF-A0A2N0RAN8-F1
#
_entry.id   AF-A0A2N0RAN8-F1
#
_cell.length_a   1.000
_cell.length_b   1.000
_cell.length_c   1.000
_cell.angle_alpha   90.00
_cell.angle_beta   90.00
_cell.angle_gamma   90.00
#
_symmetry.space_group_name_H-M   'P 1'
#
loop_
_entity.id
_entity.type
_entity.pdbx_description
1 polymer ?
#
loop_
_entity_poly.entity_id
_entity_poly.type
_entity_poly.pdbx_seq_one_letter_code
_entity_poly.pdbx_strand_id
1 'polypeptide(L)'
;FVVATVLSGAASLFLCEALSSVSGNNKFQKQVEFSQLSSILVTNKYYKNLIQTGLFISMQSFNIASIILSAQTMDSLVISIIGKTCGIGIHPDAGFFCVNRQKAEGSPFEERYMLLTAGYLIALCITVPMGIMDLVENIKVQIISLMTLTFIVLTWLVTFVIHGLDAGLVPMIGYDKSQVIGTVLFNYAFIITIPSWVNDVNPSVPIRKAVWFSVITSTIVYLLLGIMGGMAYKMGPVSNIISTVNESPEKSIISIITTYLFPLAALTTSIPVYTIIIRYNLLRTGYCGKVMANLLSCALPWIIIIPFQTGFWLNAFINWASLIFSSSCNFILPFYLYYITIKK
;
A
#
# COMPACT_ATOMS: atom_id res chain seq x y z
N PHE A 1 -6.20 -15.13 -6.75
CA PHE A 1 -7.24 -14.13 -6.41
C PHE A 1 -8.33 -14.71 -5.52
N VAL A 2 -9.20 -15.63 -5.99
CA VAL A 2 -10.33 -16.16 -5.18
C VAL A 2 -9.93 -16.64 -3.78
N VAL A 3 -8.85 -17.41 -3.64
CA VAL A 3 -8.36 -17.86 -2.32
C VAL A 3 -7.99 -16.67 -1.43
N ALA A 4 -7.31 -15.66 -1.97
CA ALA A 4 -6.93 -14.45 -1.22
C ALA A 4 -8.17 -13.61 -0.84
N THR A 5 -9.18 -13.53 -1.72
CA THR A 5 -10.47 -12.88 -1.44
C THR A 5 -11.13 -13.49 -0.20
N VAL A 6 -11.25 -14.83 -0.19
CA VAL A 6 -11.86 -15.55 0.94
C VAL A 6 -11.02 -15.39 2.20
N LEU A 7 -9.70 -15.54 2.08
CA LEU A 7 -8.77 -15.47 3.21
C LEU A 7 -8.78 -14.07 3.86
N SER A 8 -8.66 -12.99 3.07
CA SER A 8 -8.71 -11.61 3.59
C SER A 8 -10.06 -11.24 4.16
N GLY A 9 -11.15 -11.64 3.49
CA GLY A 9 -12.51 -11.40 3.98
C GLY A 9 -12.72 -12.08 5.33
N ALA A 10 -12.36 -13.36 5.45
CA ALA A 10 -12.45 -14.12 6.69
C ALA A 10 -11.54 -13.53 7.79
N ALA A 11 -10.27 -13.28 7.49
CA ALA A 11 -9.30 -12.72 8.44
C ALA A 11 -9.79 -11.37 9.01
N SER A 12 -10.31 -10.49 8.16
CA SER A 12 -10.86 -9.20 8.56
C SER A 12 -12.05 -9.35 9.52
N LEU A 13 -12.98 -10.26 9.21
CA LEU A 13 -14.17 -10.47 10.04
C LEU A 13 -13.84 -11.17 11.36
N PHE A 14 -12.93 -12.14 11.36
CA PHE A 14 -12.46 -12.76 12.60
C PHE A 14 -11.71 -11.77 13.49
N LEU A 15 -10.95 -10.84 12.89
CA LEU A 15 -10.34 -9.75 13.64
C LEU A 15 -11.40 -8.83 14.27
N CYS A 16 -12.45 -8.49 13.52
CA CYS A 16 -13.57 -7.69 14.03
C CYS A 16 -14.25 -8.38 15.23
N GLU A 17 -14.49 -9.68 15.12
CA GLU A 17 -15.11 -10.47 16.20
C GLU A 17 -14.23 -10.50 17.45
N ALA A 18 -12.91 -10.72 17.27
CA ALA A 18 -11.94 -10.69 18.36
C ALA A 18 -11.83 -9.31 19.02
N LEU A 19 -12.00 -8.23 18.26
CA LEU A 19 -12.05 -6.87 18.79
C LEU A 19 -13.33 -6.63 19.60
N SER A 20 -14.48 -7.09 19.11
CA SER A 20 -15.78 -6.91 19.79
C SER A 20 -15.90 -7.75 21.06
N SER A 21 -15.17 -8.87 21.17
CA SER A 21 -15.19 -9.73 22.36
C SER A 21 -14.44 -9.13 23.56
N VAL A 22 -13.69 -8.04 23.37
CA VAL A 22 -13.05 -7.32 24.47
C VAL A 22 -14.15 -6.70 25.35
N SER A 23 -14.08 -6.94 26.67
CA SER A 23 -15.07 -6.46 27.63
C SER A 23 -15.37 -4.96 27.44
N GLY A 24 -16.64 -4.64 27.17
CA GLY A 24 -17.11 -3.27 26.94
C GLY A 24 -16.77 -2.68 25.56
N ASN A 25 -16.33 -3.50 24.59
CA ASN A 25 -16.02 -3.08 23.22
C ASN A 25 -16.98 -3.65 22.15
N ASN A 26 -18.17 -4.12 22.55
CA ASN A 26 -19.14 -4.78 21.65
C ASN A 26 -19.55 -3.92 20.44
N LYS A 27 -19.44 -2.59 20.55
CA LYS A 27 -19.73 -1.63 19.48
C LYS A 27 -18.51 -0.77 19.10
N PHE A 28 -17.30 -1.29 19.32
CA PHE A 28 -16.02 -0.61 19.01
C PHE A 28 -15.79 0.72 19.74
N GLN A 29 -16.54 0.98 20.82
CA GLN A 29 -16.51 2.24 21.57
C GLN A 29 -15.20 2.50 22.32
N LYS A 30 -14.47 1.43 22.69
CA LYS A 30 -13.15 1.55 23.34
C LYS A 30 -12.04 1.83 22.34
N GLN A 31 -12.36 1.80 21.05
CA GLN A 31 -11.45 2.01 19.95
C GLN A 31 -10.18 1.14 20.09
N VAL A 32 -10.35 -0.18 20.24
CA VAL A 32 -9.22 -1.08 20.44
C VAL A 32 -8.45 -1.24 19.13
N GLU A 33 -7.14 -1.00 19.15
CA GLU A 33 -6.26 -1.18 17.97
C GLU A 33 -5.62 -2.57 17.93
N PHE A 34 -5.05 -2.94 16.78
CA PHE A 34 -4.46 -4.28 16.57
C PHE A 34 -3.40 -4.62 17.63
N SER A 35 -2.46 -3.70 17.85
CA SER A 35 -1.39 -3.88 18.84
C SER A 35 -1.91 -3.91 20.28
N GLN A 36 -3.05 -3.26 20.54
CA GLN A 36 -3.70 -3.27 21.85
C GLN A 36 -4.46 -4.57 22.09
N LEU A 37 -5.12 -5.11 21.07
CA LEU A 37 -5.78 -6.41 21.14
C LEU A 37 -4.78 -7.53 21.49
N SER A 38 -3.61 -7.55 20.83
CA SER A 38 -2.57 -8.52 21.16
C SER A 38 -2.06 -8.38 22.60
N SER A 39 -1.97 -7.14 23.10
CA SER A 39 -1.62 -6.85 24.50
C SER A 39 -2.62 -7.40 25.52
N ILE A 40 -3.91 -7.40 25.18
CA ILE A 40 -5.00 -7.88 26.05
C ILE A 40 -5.08 -9.41 26.02
N LEU A 41 -4.92 -10.01 24.84
CA LEU A 41 -5.14 -11.44 24.66
C LEU A 41 -3.93 -12.31 25.02
N VAL A 42 -2.71 -11.85 24.71
CA VAL A 42 -1.47 -12.64 24.85
C VAL A 42 -0.81 -12.36 26.20
N THR A 43 -0.85 -13.33 27.12
CA THR A 43 -0.30 -13.19 28.48
C THR A 43 1.23 -13.27 28.51
N ASN A 44 1.84 -14.04 27.61
CA ASN A 44 3.29 -14.20 27.59
C ASN A 44 3.96 -12.97 26.98
N LYS A 45 4.78 -12.29 27.80
CA LYS A 45 5.49 -11.03 27.45
C LYS A 45 6.38 -11.15 26.22
N TYR A 46 7.04 -12.29 26.00
CA TYR A 46 7.89 -12.50 24.84
C TYR A 46 7.07 -12.53 23.54
N TYR A 47 6.04 -13.38 23.49
CA TYR A 47 5.17 -13.49 22.32
C TYR A 47 4.41 -12.19 22.04
N LYS A 48 3.94 -11.50 23.09
CA LYS A 48 3.31 -10.19 22.97
C LYS A 48 4.23 -9.18 22.29
N ASN A 49 5.46 -9.03 22.78
CA ASN A 49 6.43 -8.09 22.21
C ASN A 49 6.80 -8.48 20.76
N LEU A 50 6.93 -9.77 20.46
CA LEU A 50 7.22 -10.25 19.11
C LEU A 50 6.10 -9.88 18.13
N ILE A 51 4.83 -10.11 18.51
CA ILE A 51 3.66 -9.77 17.71
C ILE A 51 3.58 -8.27 17.46
N GLN A 52 3.75 -7.45 18.50
CA GLN A 52 3.65 -6.00 18.39
C GLN A 52 4.78 -5.39 17.55
N THR A 53 6.02 -5.87 17.73
CA THR A 53 7.14 -5.48 16.88
C THR A 53 6.90 -5.90 15.42
N GLY A 54 6.40 -7.12 15.20
CA GLY A 54 6.03 -7.59 13.87
C GLY A 54 4.95 -6.74 13.21
N LEU A 55 3.91 -6.35 13.95
CA LEU A 55 2.86 -5.44 13.48
C LEU A 55 3.42 -4.06 13.11
N PHE A 56 4.28 -3.50 13.97
CA PHE A 56 4.91 -2.21 13.70
C PHE A 56 5.78 -2.26 12.44
N ILE A 57 6.65 -3.27 12.32
CA ILE A 57 7.50 -3.47 11.14
C ILE A 57 6.64 -3.66 9.88
N SER A 58 5.56 -4.44 9.96
CA SER A 58 4.64 -4.67 8.85
C SER A 58 4.00 -3.37 8.35
N MET A 59 3.39 -2.59 9.26
CA MET A 59 2.76 -1.32 8.91
C MET A 59 3.77 -0.30 8.36
N GLN A 60 4.96 -0.21 8.97
CA GLN A 60 6.03 0.67 8.49
C GLN A 60 6.54 0.27 7.11
N SER A 61 6.64 -1.04 6.83
CA SER A 61 7.09 -1.53 5.53
C SER A 61 6.14 -1.10 4.41
N PHE A 62 4.82 -1.17 4.63
CA PHE A 62 3.83 -0.64 3.67
C PHE A 62 3.94 0.87 3.49
N ASN A 63 4.13 1.61 4.59
CA ASN A 63 4.26 3.06 4.52
C ASN A 63 5.51 3.46 3.73
N ILE A 64 6.66 2.87 4.06
CA ILE A 64 7.94 3.05 3.37
C ILE A 64 7.82 2.73 1.88
N ALA A 65 7.22 1.57 1.53
CA ALA A 65 7.02 1.19 0.13
C ALA A 65 6.17 2.22 -0.63
N SER A 66 5.08 2.69 -0.01
CA SER A 66 4.18 3.67 -0.60
C SER A 66 4.87 5.02 -0.81
N ILE A 67 5.69 5.46 0.15
CA ILE A 67 6.44 6.71 0.02
C ILE A 67 7.45 6.63 -1.13
N ILE A 68 8.22 5.54 -1.22
CA ILE A 68 9.27 5.44 -2.24
C ILE A 68 8.67 5.39 -3.65
N LEU A 69 7.64 4.56 -3.85
CA LEU A 69 6.94 4.49 -5.13
C LEU A 69 6.25 5.81 -5.49
N SER A 70 5.68 6.51 -4.49
CA SER A 70 5.11 7.84 -4.69
C SER A 70 6.17 8.87 -5.09
N ALA A 71 7.34 8.89 -4.43
CA ALA A 71 8.43 9.82 -4.75
C ALA A 71 8.96 9.59 -6.18
N GLN A 72 9.19 8.34 -6.56
CA GLN A 72 9.65 7.98 -7.91
C GLN A 72 8.61 8.33 -9.00
N THR A 73 7.32 8.14 -8.69
CA THR A 73 6.25 8.56 -9.61
C THR A 73 6.21 10.08 -9.75
N MET A 74 6.34 10.82 -8.65
CA MET A 74 6.38 12.28 -8.68
C MET A 74 7.57 12.80 -9.49
N ASP A 75 8.74 12.19 -9.37
CA ASP A 75 9.90 12.52 -10.21
C ASP A 75 9.61 12.28 -11.69
N SER A 76 8.97 11.16 -12.02
CA SER A 76 8.56 10.85 -13.40
C SER A 76 7.54 11.85 -13.94
N LEU A 77 6.56 12.25 -13.11
CA LEU A 77 5.58 13.29 -13.43
C LEU A 77 6.26 14.65 -13.69
N VAL A 78 7.22 15.02 -12.85
CA VAL A 78 8.00 16.26 -13.01
C VAL A 78 8.77 16.23 -14.34
N ILE A 79 9.38 15.11 -14.72
CA ILE A 79 10.03 14.96 -16.03
C ILE A 79 9.01 15.15 -17.16
N SER A 80 7.80 14.58 -17.05
CA SER A 80 6.76 14.73 -18.09
C SER A 80 6.28 16.17 -18.29
N ILE A 81 6.16 16.94 -17.20
CA ILE A 81 5.62 18.30 -17.24
C ILE A 81 6.73 19.31 -17.60
N ILE A 82 7.90 19.18 -16.98
CA ILE A 82 8.98 20.18 -17.03
C ILE A 82 10.11 19.76 -17.98
N GLY A 83 10.15 18.49 -18.40
CA GLY A 83 11.21 17.92 -19.23
C GLY A 83 12.46 17.49 -18.45
N LYS A 84 12.52 17.78 -17.13
CA LYS A 84 13.61 17.36 -16.24
C LYS A 84 13.17 17.35 -14.78
N THR A 85 13.74 16.45 -13.98
CA THR A 85 13.69 16.47 -12.51
C THR A 85 15.10 16.60 -11.97
N CYS A 86 15.24 17.16 -10.77
CA CYS A 86 16.53 17.38 -10.15
C CYS A 86 16.54 16.91 -8.68
N GLY A 87 17.74 16.65 -8.16
CA GLY A 87 17.93 16.24 -6.79
C GLY A 87 19.39 16.38 -6.34
N ILE A 88 19.62 16.08 -5.07
CA ILE A 88 20.94 16.09 -4.43
C ILE A 88 21.41 14.64 -4.33
N GLY A 89 22.46 14.29 -5.05
CA GLY A 89 23.13 12.99 -5.00
C GLY A 89 24.20 12.92 -3.91
N ILE A 90 24.41 11.73 -3.37
CA ILE A 90 25.46 11.41 -2.37
C ILE A 90 26.57 10.57 -3.01
N HIS A 91 26.21 9.54 -3.79
CA HIS A 91 27.15 8.58 -4.38
C HIS A 91 26.61 8.04 -5.71
N PRO A 92 27.44 7.81 -6.76
CA PRO A 92 28.91 7.93 -6.82
C PRO A 92 29.42 9.38 -6.86
N ASP A 93 28.63 10.29 -7.42
CA ASP A 93 28.95 11.71 -7.49
C ASP A 93 28.09 12.47 -6.48
N ALA A 94 28.72 13.23 -5.59
CA ALA A 94 28.03 14.11 -4.65
C ALA A 94 27.75 15.47 -5.30
N GLY A 95 26.51 15.96 -5.21
CA GLY A 95 26.15 17.26 -5.79
C GLY A 95 24.72 17.34 -6.31
N PHE A 96 24.43 18.40 -7.06
CA PHE A 96 23.12 18.62 -7.68
C PHE A 96 23.08 17.98 -9.07
N PHE A 97 22.12 17.09 -9.30
CA PHE A 97 21.96 16.38 -10.56
C PHE A 97 20.55 16.56 -11.10
N CYS A 98 20.45 16.74 -12.41
CA CYS A 98 19.19 16.74 -13.12
C CYS A 98 19.18 15.64 -14.17
N VAL A 99 18.05 14.95 -14.28
CA VAL A 99 17.81 13.91 -15.28
C VAL A 99 16.57 14.28 -16.10
N ASN A 100 16.61 13.94 -17.38
CA ASN A 100 15.57 14.24 -18.36
C ASN A 100 14.97 12.98 -19.00
N ARG A 101 15.47 11.80 -18.63
CA ARG A 101 14.97 10.52 -19.14
C ARG A 101 14.19 9.80 -18.06
N GLN A 102 13.05 9.26 -18.45
CA GLN A 102 12.28 8.34 -17.62
C GLN A 102 12.83 6.93 -17.81
N LYS A 103 12.71 6.12 -16.76
CA LYS A 103 12.98 4.69 -16.81
C LYS A 103 11.65 3.94 -16.69
N ALA A 104 11.59 2.77 -17.33
CA ALA A 104 10.43 1.90 -17.26
C ALA A 104 10.13 1.46 -15.82
N GLU A 105 11.19 1.22 -15.03
CA GLU A 105 11.10 0.79 -13.63
C GLU A 105 12.15 1.45 -12.76
N GLY A 106 11.75 1.74 -11.52
CA GLY A 106 12.59 2.34 -10.49
C GLY A 106 12.76 3.85 -10.63
N SER A 107 13.75 4.39 -9.92
CA SER A 107 14.02 5.82 -9.91
C SER A 107 14.60 6.31 -11.25
N PRO A 108 14.18 7.50 -11.73
CA PRO A 108 14.82 8.18 -12.86
C PRO A 108 16.31 8.49 -12.63
N PHE A 109 16.78 8.46 -11.38
CA PHE A 109 18.18 8.68 -11.00
C PHE A 109 19.03 7.39 -11.01
N GLU A 110 18.48 6.28 -11.51
CA GLU A 110 19.17 4.99 -11.69
C GLU A 110 19.77 4.44 -10.38
N GLU A 111 21.06 4.11 -10.37
CA GLU A 111 21.78 3.59 -9.21
C GLU A 111 22.42 4.70 -8.34
N ARG A 112 22.20 5.97 -8.68
CA ARG A 112 22.72 7.09 -7.89
C ARG A 112 21.94 7.20 -6.59
N TYR A 113 22.64 7.16 -5.46
CA TYR A 113 22.06 7.39 -4.15
C TYR A 113 21.70 8.86 -4.01
N MET A 114 20.40 9.15 -3.88
CA MET A 114 19.88 10.50 -3.76
C MET A 114 19.51 10.80 -2.30
N LEU A 115 19.89 11.96 -1.80
CA LEU A 115 19.47 12.48 -0.50
C LEU A 115 18.05 13.04 -0.57
N LEU A 116 17.82 13.91 -1.56
CA LEU A 116 16.55 14.58 -1.82
C LEU A 116 16.34 14.65 -3.33
N THR A 117 15.15 14.29 -3.78
CA THR A 117 14.70 14.55 -5.16
C THR A 117 13.51 15.51 -5.14
N ALA A 118 13.23 16.16 -6.26
CA ALA A 118 12.03 16.99 -6.39
C ALA A 118 10.76 16.17 -6.11
N GLY A 119 10.67 14.95 -6.63
CA GLY A 119 9.55 14.05 -6.39
C GLY A 119 9.37 13.68 -4.92
N TYR A 120 10.48 13.41 -4.21
CA TYR A 120 10.47 13.18 -2.77
C TYR A 120 9.92 14.38 -1.99
N LEU A 121 10.39 15.59 -2.30
CA LEU A 121 9.93 16.81 -1.61
C LEU A 121 8.45 17.09 -1.88
N ILE A 122 7.99 16.91 -3.11
CA ILE A 122 6.57 17.05 -3.46
C ILE A 122 5.72 16.05 -2.68
N ALA A 123 6.11 14.77 -2.67
CA ALA A 123 5.39 13.73 -1.94
C ALA A 123 5.34 14.06 -0.43
N LEU A 124 6.46 14.52 0.14
CA LEU A 124 6.56 14.92 1.54
C LEU A 124 5.61 16.09 1.85
N CYS A 125 5.66 17.16 1.06
CA CYS A 125 4.83 18.35 1.27
C CYS A 125 3.34 18.06 1.17
N ILE A 126 2.94 17.11 0.33
CA ILE A 126 1.54 16.71 0.17
C ILE A 126 1.09 15.83 1.34
N THR A 127 1.85 14.79 1.68
CA THR A 127 1.39 13.70 2.56
C THR A 127 1.66 13.93 4.04
N VAL A 128 2.71 14.65 4.43
CA VAL A 128 3.01 14.91 5.85
C VAL A 128 1.90 15.71 6.53
N PRO A 129 1.37 16.81 5.95
CA PRO A 129 0.25 17.53 6.56
C PRO A 129 -0.98 16.62 6.75
N MET A 130 -1.30 15.80 5.75
CA MET A 130 -2.42 14.87 5.80
C MET A 130 -2.22 13.76 6.83
N GLY A 131 -0.99 13.26 7.01
CA GLY A 131 -0.68 12.21 7.99
C GLY A 131 -0.76 12.68 9.45
N ILE A 132 -0.73 13.99 9.70
CA ILE A 132 -0.89 14.56 11.05
C ILE A 132 -2.37 14.68 11.43
N MET A 133 -3.27 14.79 10.46
CA MET A 133 -4.73 14.83 10.66
C MET A 133 -5.29 13.48 11.12
N ASP A 134 -6.57 13.42 11.47
CA ASP A 134 -7.25 12.15 11.83
C ASP A 134 -7.81 11.42 10.61
N LEU A 135 -8.14 10.12 10.77
CA LEU A 135 -8.60 9.29 9.66
C LEU A 135 -9.91 9.82 9.05
N VAL A 136 -10.84 10.25 9.90
CA VAL A 136 -12.13 10.82 9.49
C VAL A 136 -11.97 12.12 8.72
N GLU A 137 -11.00 12.97 9.10
CA GLU A 137 -10.76 14.24 8.39
C GLU A 137 -10.17 14.00 7.00
N ASN A 138 -9.40 12.92 6.83
CA ASN A 138 -8.83 12.50 5.56
C ASN A 138 -9.81 11.75 4.65
N ILE A 139 -11.04 11.44 5.10
CA ILE A 139 -11.98 10.63 4.32
C ILE A 139 -12.33 11.25 2.95
N LYS A 140 -12.35 12.58 2.87
CA LYS A 140 -12.62 13.31 1.62
C LYS A 140 -11.57 13.00 0.56
N VAL A 141 -10.30 12.99 0.95
CA VAL A 141 -9.17 12.68 0.04
C VAL A 141 -9.28 11.23 -0.44
N GLN A 142 -9.67 10.30 0.44
CA GLN A 142 -9.87 8.89 0.08
C GLN A 142 -11.02 8.69 -0.90
N ILE A 143 -12.14 9.41 -0.73
CA ILE A 143 -13.26 9.36 -1.68
C ILE A 143 -12.84 9.89 -3.05
N ILE A 144 -12.09 11.01 -3.09
CA ILE A 144 -11.55 11.55 -4.35
C ILE A 144 -10.60 10.55 -5.03
N SER A 145 -9.73 9.91 -4.25
CA SER A 145 -8.86 8.83 -4.74
C SER A 145 -9.67 7.67 -5.33
N LEU A 146 -10.72 7.20 -4.65
CA LEU A 146 -11.58 6.12 -5.15
C LEU A 146 -12.27 6.49 -6.47
N MET A 147 -12.81 7.70 -6.58
CA MET A 147 -13.43 8.19 -7.82
C MET A 147 -12.41 8.25 -8.97
N THR A 148 -11.21 8.75 -8.66
CA THR A 148 -10.11 8.85 -9.61
C THR A 148 -9.64 7.47 -10.09
N LEU A 149 -9.47 6.52 -9.17
CA LEU A 149 -9.12 5.14 -9.51
C LEU A 149 -10.19 4.47 -10.35
N THR A 150 -11.47 4.68 -10.04
CA THR A 150 -12.58 4.16 -10.85
C THR A 150 -12.52 4.69 -12.27
N PHE A 151 -12.28 6.00 -12.45
CA PHE A 151 -12.11 6.61 -13.76
C PHE A 151 -10.91 6.02 -14.53
N ILE A 152 -9.76 5.85 -13.86
CA ILE A 152 -8.56 5.25 -14.47
C ILE A 152 -8.83 3.82 -14.92
N VAL A 153 -9.42 3.00 -14.05
CA VAL A 153 -9.74 1.59 -14.35
C VAL A 153 -10.64 1.51 -15.57
N LEU A 154 -11.73 2.28 -15.62
CA LEU A 154 -12.64 2.28 -16.77
C LEU A 154 -11.93 2.69 -18.06
N THR A 155 -11.09 3.71 -17.98
CA THR A 155 -10.31 4.21 -19.12
C THR A 155 -9.34 3.14 -19.63
N TRP A 156 -8.61 2.48 -18.75
CA TRP A 156 -7.68 1.41 -19.13
C TRP A 156 -8.39 0.22 -19.75
N LEU A 157 -9.53 -0.20 -19.20
CA LEU A 157 -10.33 -1.29 -19.78
C LEU A 157 -10.77 -0.95 -21.21
N VAL A 158 -11.22 0.28 -21.46
CA VAL A 158 -11.58 0.75 -22.80
C VAL A 158 -10.35 0.75 -23.73
N THR A 159 -9.22 1.28 -23.26
CA THR A 159 -7.97 1.30 -24.03
C THR A 159 -7.52 -0.10 -24.42
N PHE A 160 -7.59 -1.08 -23.51
CA PHE A 160 -7.24 -2.47 -23.79
C PHE A 160 -8.13 -3.08 -24.89
N VAL A 161 -9.43 -2.78 -24.88
CA VAL A 161 -10.35 -3.23 -25.93
C VAL A 161 -10.02 -2.58 -27.28
N ILE A 162 -9.69 -1.29 -27.29
CA ILE A 162 -9.34 -0.56 -28.52
C ILE A 162 -8.03 -1.08 -29.13
N HIS A 163 -7.02 -1.37 -28.29
CA HIS A 163 -5.73 -1.90 -28.75
C HIS A 163 -5.87 -3.32 -29.31
N GLY A 164 -6.90 -4.05 -28.89
CA GLY A 164 -7.19 -5.42 -29.30
C GLY A 164 -6.81 -6.43 -28.23
N LEU A 165 -7.56 -7.53 -28.13
CA LEU A 165 -7.36 -8.56 -27.12
C LEU A 165 -6.93 -9.87 -27.80
N ASP A 166 -5.69 -10.28 -27.58
CA ASP A 166 -5.16 -11.56 -28.04
C ASP A 166 -5.14 -12.58 -26.90
N ALA A 167 -5.99 -13.62 -27.01
CA ALA A 167 -6.05 -14.71 -26.06
C ALA A 167 -4.77 -15.56 -26.03
N GLY A 168 -3.96 -15.52 -27.09
CA GLY A 168 -2.68 -16.23 -27.17
C GLY A 168 -1.60 -15.68 -26.22
N LEU A 169 -1.74 -14.43 -25.78
CA LEU A 169 -0.79 -13.79 -24.86
C LEU A 169 -0.96 -14.22 -23.40
N VAL A 170 -2.15 -14.70 -23.03
CA VAL A 170 -2.46 -15.13 -21.65
C VAL A 170 -2.76 -16.63 -21.65
N PRO A 171 -1.72 -17.50 -21.55
CA PRO A 171 -1.96 -18.93 -21.47
C PRO A 171 -2.72 -19.25 -20.19
N MET A 172 -3.63 -20.23 -20.27
CA MET A 172 -4.41 -20.70 -19.12
C MET A 172 -3.52 -21.17 -17.95
N ILE A 173 -2.33 -21.69 -18.27
CA ILE A 173 -1.31 -22.09 -17.29
C ILE A 173 0.02 -21.47 -17.68
N GLY A 174 0.49 -20.52 -16.88
CA GLY A 174 1.82 -19.93 -17.01
C GLY A 174 2.93 -20.86 -16.50
N TYR A 175 4.12 -20.72 -17.09
CA TYR A 175 5.32 -21.50 -16.75
C TYR A 175 6.01 -21.03 -15.47
N ASP A 176 5.99 -19.72 -15.19
CA ASP A 176 6.55 -19.14 -13.97
C ASP A 176 5.42 -18.60 -13.07
N LYS A 177 5.42 -19.05 -11.81
CA LYS A 177 4.43 -18.68 -10.78
C LYS A 177 5.06 -18.02 -9.57
N SER A 178 6.38 -17.83 -9.59
CA SER A 178 7.21 -17.56 -8.41
C SER A 178 6.81 -16.29 -7.66
N GLN A 179 6.33 -15.27 -8.38
CA GLN A 179 5.96 -13.97 -7.81
C GLN A 179 4.44 -13.74 -7.66
N VAL A 180 3.61 -14.60 -8.26
CA VAL A 180 2.16 -14.37 -8.34
C VAL A 180 1.51 -14.43 -6.95
N ILE A 181 1.83 -15.48 -6.17
CA ILE A 181 1.22 -15.68 -4.85
C ILE A 181 1.59 -14.53 -3.91
N GLY A 182 2.87 -14.15 -3.86
CA GLY A 182 3.34 -13.04 -3.03
C GLY A 182 2.68 -11.72 -3.40
N THR A 183 2.64 -11.39 -4.68
CA THR A 183 2.02 -10.15 -5.18
C THR A 183 0.52 -10.11 -4.88
N VAL A 184 -0.19 -11.23 -5.06
CA VAL A 184 -1.63 -11.31 -4.75
C VAL A 184 -1.85 -11.14 -3.25
N LEU A 185 -1.12 -11.83 -2.38
CA LEU A 185 -1.29 -11.70 -0.93
C LEU A 185 -0.94 -10.29 -0.45
N PHE A 186 0.09 -9.66 -1.02
CA PHE A 186 0.48 -8.30 -0.73
C PHE A 186 -0.63 -7.28 -1.03
N ASN A 187 -1.28 -7.38 -2.20
CA ASN A 187 -2.40 -6.51 -2.56
C ASN A 187 -3.63 -6.69 -1.66
N TYR A 188 -3.71 -7.82 -0.96
CA TYR A 188 -4.83 -8.19 -0.10
C TYR A 188 -4.52 -7.98 1.39
N ALA A 189 -3.38 -7.39 1.72
CA ALA A 189 -2.88 -7.17 3.07
C ALA A 189 -3.44 -5.89 3.74
N PHE A 190 -4.72 -5.57 3.49
CA PHE A 190 -5.40 -4.44 4.12
C PHE A 190 -5.91 -4.76 5.54
N ILE A 191 -5.85 -6.03 5.97
CA ILE A 191 -6.43 -6.50 7.25
C ILE A 191 -5.87 -5.70 8.43
N ILE A 192 -4.59 -5.34 8.39
CA ILE A 192 -3.94 -4.51 9.42
C ILE A 192 -4.61 -3.14 9.64
N THR A 193 -5.38 -2.64 8.67
CA THR A 193 -6.10 -1.36 8.74
C THR A 193 -7.52 -1.49 9.29
N ILE A 194 -8.06 -2.72 9.34
CA ILE A 194 -9.44 -3.00 9.76
C ILE A 194 -9.75 -2.51 11.17
N PRO A 195 -8.87 -2.71 12.20
CA PRO A 195 -9.14 -2.22 13.54
C PRO A 195 -9.40 -0.71 13.58
N SER A 196 -8.54 0.08 12.95
CA SER A 196 -8.72 1.54 12.91
C SER A 196 -9.97 1.94 12.12
N TRP A 197 -10.27 1.25 11.02
CA TRP A 197 -11.49 1.50 10.25
C TRP A 197 -12.78 1.21 11.05
N VAL A 198 -12.88 0.07 11.75
CA VAL A 198 -14.09 -0.26 12.53
C VAL A 198 -14.25 0.64 13.76
N ASN A 199 -13.16 1.21 14.28
CA ASN A 199 -13.19 2.16 15.39
C ASN A 199 -13.79 3.52 15.01
N ASP A 200 -13.71 3.90 13.73
CA ASP A 200 -14.13 5.20 13.21
C ASP A 200 -15.39 5.13 12.31
N VAL A 201 -15.89 3.93 12.02
CA VAL A 201 -17.09 3.74 11.18
C VAL A 201 -18.36 4.14 11.92
N ASN A 202 -19.32 4.72 11.19
CA ASN A 202 -20.63 5.01 11.76
C ASN A 202 -21.33 3.70 12.23
N PRO A 203 -21.96 3.66 13.42
CA PRO A 203 -22.62 2.46 13.95
C PRO A 203 -23.72 1.86 13.06
N SER A 204 -24.27 2.63 12.12
CA SER A 204 -25.29 2.15 11.16
C SER A 204 -24.71 1.29 10.03
N VAL A 205 -23.39 1.31 9.83
CA VAL A 205 -22.76 0.62 8.71
C VAL A 205 -22.61 -0.87 9.01
N PRO A 206 -23.17 -1.77 8.18
CA PRO A 206 -23.00 -3.20 8.35
C PRO A 206 -21.58 -3.64 7.95
N ILE A 207 -20.69 -3.79 8.94
CA ILE A 207 -19.27 -4.16 8.77
C ILE A 207 -19.09 -5.35 7.82
N ARG A 208 -19.85 -6.44 8.03
CA ARG A 208 -19.76 -7.65 7.19
C ARG A 208 -20.03 -7.37 5.71
N LYS A 209 -21.05 -6.57 5.40
CA LYS A 209 -21.40 -6.23 4.01
C LYS A 209 -20.33 -5.34 3.41
N ALA A 210 -19.85 -4.35 4.16
CA ALA A 210 -18.80 -3.44 3.70
C ALA A 210 -17.50 -4.18 3.37
N VAL A 211 -17.03 -5.09 4.24
CA VAL A 211 -15.83 -5.89 3.98
C VAL A 211 -15.99 -6.74 2.73
N TRP A 212 -17.06 -7.53 2.61
CA TRP A 212 -17.25 -8.39 1.44
C TRP A 212 -17.41 -7.60 0.15
N PHE A 213 -18.16 -6.50 0.17
CA PHE A 213 -18.33 -5.65 -1.00
C PHE A 213 -17.00 -5.08 -1.48
N SER A 214 -16.17 -4.56 -0.57
CA SER A 214 -14.85 -4.03 -0.90
C SER A 214 -13.94 -5.10 -1.49
N VAL A 215 -13.82 -6.26 -0.83
CA VAL A 215 -12.90 -7.33 -1.28
C VAL A 215 -13.35 -7.94 -2.61
N ILE A 216 -14.66 -8.18 -2.80
CA ILE A 216 -15.20 -8.72 -4.05
C ILE A 216 -15.00 -7.72 -5.20
N THR A 217 -15.30 -6.44 -4.98
CA THR A 217 -15.13 -5.39 -5.99
C THR A 217 -13.67 -5.27 -6.41
N SER A 218 -12.73 -5.21 -5.46
CA SER A 218 -11.30 -5.19 -5.77
C SER A 218 -10.85 -6.46 -6.50
N THR A 219 -11.40 -7.62 -6.16
CA THR A 219 -11.12 -8.89 -6.87
C THR A 219 -11.50 -8.81 -8.34
N ILE A 220 -12.71 -8.33 -8.62
CA ILE A 220 -13.21 -8.20 -9.99
C ILE A 220 -12.32 -7.24 -10.78
N VAL A 221 -12.00 -6.08 -10.20
CA VAL A 221 -11.13 -5.09 -10.86
C VAL A 221 -9.73 -5.66 -11.15
N TYR A 222 -9.11 -6.36 -10.19
CA TYR A 222 -7.81 -6.98 -10.42
C TYR A 222 -7.84 -8.05 -11.50
N LEU A 223 -8.90 -8.87 -11.56
CA LEU A 223 -9.05 -9.88 -12.61
C LEU A 223 -9.25 -9.23 -13.98
N LEU A 224 -10.12 -8.22 -14.08
CA LEU A 224 -10.38 -7.51 -15.34
C LEU A 224 -9.11 -6.84 -15.87
N LEU A 225 -8.40 -6.07 -15.03
CA LEU A 225 -7.17 -5.40 -15.44
C LEU A 225 -6.05 -6.41 -15.77
N GLY A 226 -5.90 -7.47 -14.98
CA GLY A 226 -4.87 -8.48 -15.20
C GLY A 226 -5.08 -9.27 -16.49
N ILE A 227 -6.31 -9.74 -16.75
CA ILE A 227 -6.62 -10.53 -17.95
C ILE A 227 -6.63 -9.63 -19.19
N MET A 228 -7.38 -8.54 -19.19
CA MET A 228 -7.50 -7.67 -20.36
C MET A 228 -6.19 -6.95 -20.67
N GLY A 229 -5.46 -6.49 -19.63
CA GLY A 229 -4.15 -5.90 -19.81
C GLY A 229 -3.13 -6.89 -20.40
N GLY A 230 -3.10 -8.12 -19.89
CA GLY A 230 -2.23 -9.18 -20.41
C GLY A 230 -2.59 -9.66 -21.82
N MET A 231 -3.87 -9.59 -22.20
CA MET A 231 -4.32 -9.88 -23.58
C MET A 231 -4.06 -8.73 -24.54
N ALA A 232 -3.97 -7.49 -24.04
CA ALA A 232 -3.72 -6.31 -24.87
C ALA A 232 -2.24 -6.12 -25.18
N TYR A 233 -1.37 -6.31 -24.19
CA TYR A 233 0.06 -6.02 -24.35
C TYR A 233 0.94 -7.23 -24.08
N LYS A 234 1.97 -7.40 -24.91
CA LYS A 234 3.05 -8.36 -24.65
C LYS A 234 3.96 -7.82 -23.56
N MET A 235 3.81 -8.36 -22.35
CA MET A 235 4.60 -7.95 -21.17
C MET A 235 5.84 -8.82 -21.01
N GLY A 236 6.93 -8.20 -20.58
CA GLY A 236 8.13 -8.90 -20.15
C GLY A 236 7.94 -9.57 -18.77
N PRO A 237 8.86 -10.46 -18.35
CA PRO A 237 8.73 -11.22 -17.11
C PRO A 237 8.78 -10.39 -15.83
N VAL A 238 9.25 -9.13 -15.89
CA VAL A 238 9.37 -8.23 -14.74
C VAL A 238 8.58 -6.94 -14.92
N SER A 239 7.99 -6.70 -16.10
CA SER A 239 7.29 -5.44 -16.41
C SER A 239 5.91 -5.36 -15.76
N ASN A 240 5.41 -4.14 -15.62
CA ASN A 240 4.06 -3.85 -15.17
C ASN A 240 3.25 -3.13 -16.27
N ILE A 241 1.93 -3.02 -16.07
CA ILE A 241 1.03 -2.39 -17.06
C ILE A 241 1.42 -0.94 -17.33
N ILE A 242 1.81 -0.20 -16.30
CA ILE A 242 2.18 1.22 -16.38
C ILE A 242 3.40 1.41 -17.29
N SER A 243 4.46 0.63 -17.07
CA SER A 243 5.66 0.70 -17.89
C SER A 243 5.40 0.27 -19.34
N THR A 244 4.63 -0.81 -19.52
CA THR A 244 4.28 -1.33 -20.85
C THR A 244 3.44 -0.33 -21.66
N VAL A 245 2.47 0.34 -21.03
CA VAL A 245 1.64 1.38 -21.69
C VAL A 245 2.47 2.61 -22.05
N ASN A 246 3.42 3.00 -21.20
CA ASN A 246 4.28 4.17 -21.45
C ASN A 246 5.28 3.95 -22.60
N GLU A 247 5.74 2.71 -22.79
CA GLU A 247 6.64 2.31 -23.88
C GLU A 247 5.90 2.02 -25.19
N SER A 248 4.59 1.79 -25.15
CA SER A 248 3.81 1.51 -26.34
C SER A 248 3.84 2.70 -27.33
N PRO A 249 4.11 2.44 -28.63
CA PRO A 249 4.08 3.48 -29.66
C PRO A 249 2.67 4.04 -29.90
N GLU A 250 1.62 3.31 -29.52
CA GLU A 250 0.21 3.68 -29.70
C GLU A 250 -0.41 4.34 -28.44
N LYS A 251 0.42 4.94 -27.59
CA LYS A 251 -0.08 5.55 -26.35
C LYS A 251 -0.95 6.79 -26.62
N SER A 252 -2.19 6.73 -26.14
CA SER A 252 -3.10 7.88 -26.08
C SER A 252 -2.65 8.88 -25.01
N ILE A 253 -2.92 10.17 -25.22
CA ILE A 253 -2.74 11.22 -24.19
C ILE A 253 -3.47 10.85 -22.90
N ILE A 254 -4.67 10.26 -23.03
CA ILE A 254 -5.48 9.82 -21.89
C ILE A 254 -4.76 8.70 -21.12
N SER A 255 -4.14 7.74 -21.83
CA SER A 255 -3.35 6.68 -21.20
C SER A 255 -2.16 7.26 -20.44
N ILE A 256 -1.46 8.25 -21.01
CA ILE A 256 -0.35 8.93 -20.33
C ILE A 256 -0.82 9.59 -19.03
N ILE A 257 -1.91 10.37 -19.08
CA ILE A 257 -2.45 11.06 -17.90
C ILE A 257 -2.83 10.06 -16.81
N THR A 258 -3.56 9.01 -17.17
CA THR A 258 -4.03 7.99 -16.23
C THR A 258 -2.88 7.17 -15.64
N THR A 259 -1.81 6.93 -16.40
CA THR A 259 -0.60 6.25 -15.92
C THR A 259 0.14 7.03 -14.83
N TYR A 260 0.17 8.36 -14.88
CA TYR A 260 0.73 9.17 -13.78
C TYR A 260 -0.25 9.43 -12.65
N LEU A 261 -1.54 9.52 -12.95
CA LEU A 261 -2.57 9.76 -11.94
C LEU A 261 -2.80 8.53 -11.05
N PHE A 262 -2.56 7.32 -11.56
CA PHE A 262 -2.78 6.08 -10.83
C PHE A 262 -1.94 5.97 -9.55
N PRO A 263 -0.60 6.11 -9.57
CA PRO A 263 0.16 5.99 -8.34
C PRO A 263 -0.10 7.16 -7.38
N LEU A 264 -0.50 8.34 -7.87
CA LEU A 264 -0.95 9.44 -7.01
C LEU A 264 -2.22 9.09 -6.26
N ALA A 265 -3.22 8.57 -6.97
CA ALA A 265 -4.49 8.20 -6.37
C ALA A 265 -4.38 6.95 -5.49
N ALA A 266 -3.55 5.96 -5.84
CA ALA A 266 -3.43 4.70 -5.10
C ALA A 266 -2.39 4.74 -3.97
N LEU A 267 -1.21 5.31 -4.22
CA LEU A 267 -0.05 5.21 -3.32
C LEU A 267 0.12 6.48 -2.49
N THR A 268 -0.01 7.67 -3.09
CA THR A 268 0.18 8.92 -2.32
C THR A 268 -0.87 9.08 -1.23
N THR A 269 -2.12 8.67 -1.48
CA THR A 269 -3.20 8.76 -0.48
C THR A 269 -3.17 7.66 0.59
N SER A 270 -2.45 6.56 0.36
CA SER A 270 -2.31 5.49 1.36
C SER A 270 -1.29 5.85 2.45
N ILE A 271 -0.30 6.71 2.14
CA ILE A 271 0.74 7.17 3.09
C ILE A 271 0.12 7.81 4.35
N PRO A 272 -0.77 8.82 4.25
CA PRO A 272 -1.44 9.38 5.42
C PRO A 272 -2.20 8.33 6.24
N VAL A 273 -2.89 7.40 5.57
CA VAL A 273 -3.67 6.35 6.25
C VAL A 273 -2.76 5.47 7.09
N TYR A 274 -1.66 4.98 6.53
CA TYR A 274 -0.71 4.16 7.28
C TYR A 274 -0.03 4.93 8.41
N THR A 275 0.37 6.19 8.19
CA THR A 275 0.92 7.05 9.26
C THR A 275 -0.07 7.20 10.43
N ILE A 276 -1.35 7.44 10.15
CA ILE A 276 -2.38 7.59 11.18
C ILE A 276 -2.59 6.27 11.95
N ILE A 277 -2.67 5.14 11.25
CA ILE A 277 -2.86 3.82 11.86
C ILE A 277 -1.69 3.44 12.77
N ILE A 278 -0.46 3.68 12.33
CA ILE A 278 0.75 3.44 13.13
C ILE A 278 0.70 4.31 14.39
N ARG A 279 0.34 5.59 14.26
CA ARG A 279 0.19 6.51 15.38
C ARG A 279 -0.87 6.01 16.38
N TYR A 280 -2.05 5.60 15.92
CA TYR A 280 -3.11 5.07 16.78
C TYR A 280 -2.65 3.82 17.54
N ASN A 281 -1.96 2.90 16.86
CA ASN A 281 -1.40 1.73 17.49
C ASN A 281 -0.39 2.09 18.59
N LEU A 282 0.56 3.01 18.32
CA LEU A 282 1.57 3.44 19.30
C LEU A 282 0.97 4.14 20.53
N LEU A 283 -0.07 4.96 20.32
CA LEU A 283 -0.74 5.70 21.38
C LEU A 283 -1.61 4.79 22.25
N ARG A 284 -2.45 3.95 21.63
CA ARG A 284 -3.43 3.15 22.38
C ARG A 284 -2.82 1.95 23.10
N THR A 285 -1.63 1.50 22.71
CA THR A 285 -0.86 0.54 23.53
C THR A 285 -0.15 1.16 24.73
N GLY A 286 -0.03 2.49 24.80
CA GLY A 286 0.67 3.20 25.87
C GLY A 286 2.21 3.11 25.80
N TYR A 287 2.79 2.68 24.66
CA TYR A 287 4.24 2.59 24.49
C TYR A 287 4.89 3.95 24.22
N CYS A 288 4.14 4.88 23.62
CA CYS A 288 4.66 6.18 23.21
C CYS A 288 3.68 7.29 23.61
N GLY A 289 4.21 8.41 24.08
CA GLY A 289 3.44 9.65 24.18
C GLY A 289 3.17 10.27 22.80
N LYS A 290 2.32 11.31 22.74
CA LYS A 290 1.89 11.98 21.50
C LYS A 290 3.05 12.40 20.59
N VAL A 291 4.11 12.97 21.17
CA VAL A 291 5.28 13.44 20.41
C VAL A 291 6.04 12.29 19.79
N MET A 292 6.40 11.27 20.60
CA MET A 292 7.14 10.10 20.10
C MET A 292 6.32 9.32 19.06
N ALA A 293 5.01 9.19 19.27
CA ALA A 293 4.14 8.53 18.30
C ALA A 293 4.11 9.27 16.94
N ASN A 294 4.04 10.60 16.93
CA ASN A 294 4.15 11.39 15.71
C ASN A 294 5.52 11.27 15.05
N LEU A 295 6.61 11.27 15.83
CA LEU A 295 7.96 11.10 15.30
C LEU A 295 8.15 9.73 14.64
N LEU A 296 7.70 8.64 15.29
CA LEU A 296 7.85 7.28 14.77
C LEU A 296 6.90 6.96 13.61
N SER A 297 5.70 7.53 13.60
CA SER A 297 4.71 7.27 12.53
C SER A 297 4.89 8.16 11.31
N CYS A 298 5.29 9.41 11.51
CA CYS A 298 5.38 10.41 10.45
C CYS A 298 6.84 10.66 10.05
N ALA A 299 7.73 11.10 10.95
CA ALA A 299 9.08 11.52 10.56
C ALA A 299 10.04 10.36 10.24
N LEU A 300 10.02 9.31 11.05
CA LEU A 300 10.89 8.15 10.92
C LEU A 300 10.88 7.51 9.52
N PRO A 301 9.72 7.19 8.89
CA PRO A 301 9.73 6.58 7.57
C PRO A 301 10.42 7.47 6.53
N TRP A 302 10.18 8.78 6.50
CA TRP A 302 10.85 9.71 5.58
C TRP A 302 12.38 9.71 5.74
N ILE A 303 12.89 9.58 6.96
CA ILE A 303 14.34 9.53 7.20
C ILE A 303 14.90 8.18 6.76
N ILE A 304 14.24 7.07 7.13
CA ILE A 304 14.71 5.72 6.82
C ILE A 304 14.79 5.48 5.32
N ILE A 305 13.89 6.07 4.53
CA ILE A 305 13.86 5.78 3.10
C ILE A 305 14.99 6.43 2.30
N ILE A 306 15.67 7.46 2.82
CA ILE A 306 16.76 8.16 2.11
C ILE A 306 17.76 7.19 1.44
N PRO A 307 18.35 6.22 2.14
CA PRO A 307 19.26 5.25 1.52
C PRO A 307 18.58 4.27 0.53
N PHE A 308 17.25 4.15 0.55
CA PHE A 308 16.47 3.20 -0.26
C PHE A 308 15.66 3.87 -1.39
N GLN A 309 15.79 5.19 -1.60
CA GLN A 309 15.03 5.91 -2.64
C GLN A 309 15.36 5.42 -4.05
N THR A 310 16.57 4.88 -4.25
CA THR A 310 17.16 4.50 -5.54
C THR A 310 17.82 3.12 -5.45
N GLY A 311 17.87 2.40 -6.57
CA GLY A 311 18.59 1.13 -6.69
C GLY A 311 17.87 -0.14 -6.20
N PHE A 312 18.63 -1.24 -6.14
CA PHE A 312 18.14 -2.61 -5.89
C PHE A 312 17.62 -2.85 -4.46
N TRP A 313 18.21 -2.16 -3.47
CA TRP A 313 17.90 -2.36 -2.06
C TRP A 313 16.43 -2.11 -1.71
N LEU A 314 15.76 -1.25 -2.49
CA LEU A 314 14.33 -1.02 -2.41
C LEU A 314 13.51 -2.29 -2.60
N ASN A 315 13.72 -2.95 -3.75
CA ASN A 315 12.98 -4.16 -4.10
C ASN A 315 13.30 -5.29 -3.11
N ALA A 316 14.56 -5.40 -2.68
CA ALA A 316 14.94 -6.36 -1.65
C ALA A 316 14.21 -6.08 -0.31
N PHE A 317 14.21 -4.83 0.15
CA PHE A 317 13.55 -4.45 1.41
C PHE A 317 12.04 -4.73 1.36
N ILE A 318 11.36 -4.28 0.30
CA ILE A 318 9.92 -4.49 0.12
C ILE A 318 9.61 -5.98 0.08
N ASN A 319 10.37 -6.77 -0.69
CA ASN A 319 10.10 -8.19 -0.85
C ASN A 319 10.28 -8.96 0.46
N TRP A 320 11.36 -8.75 1.20
CA TRP A 320 11.63 -9.51 2.42
C TRP A 320 10.79 -9.05 3.61
N ALA A 321 10.67 -7.73 3.83
CA ALA A 321 9.92 -7.20 4.96
C ALA A 321 8.42 -7.46 4.81
N SER A 322 7.87 -7.32 3.59
CA SER A 322 6.47 -7.64 3.36
C SER A 322 6.20 -9.14 3.44
N LEU A 323 7.03 -9.99 2.83
CA LEU A 323 6.71 -11.42 2.75
C LEU A 323 6.67 -12.07 4.14
N ILE A 324 7.62 -11.73 5.03
CA ILE A 324 7.71 -12.32 6.37
C ILE A 324 6.70 -11.67 7.33
N PHE A 325 6.73 -10.34 7.47
CA PHE A 325 5.93 -9.67 8.50
C PHE A 325 4.51 -9.38 8.04
N SER A 326 4.32 -8.91 6.81
CA SER A 326 2.98 -8.57 6.32
C SER A 326 2.10 -9.80 6.19
N SER A 327 2.60 -10.88 5.58
CA SER A 327 1.81 -12.11 5.44
C SER A 327 1.38 -12.66 6.79
N SER A 328 2.32 -12.73 7.75
CA SER A 328 2.05 -13.23 9.10
C SER A 328 1.03 -12.35 9.83
N CYS A 329 1.20 -11.03 9.78
CA CYS A 329 0.32 -10.08 10.47
C CYS A 329 -1.09 -10.01 9.86
N ASN A 330 -1.23 -10.18 8.54
CA ASN A 330 -2.51 -10.07 7.85
C ASN A 330 -3.26 -11.40 7.77
N PHE A 331 -2.56 -12.53 7.65
CA PHE A 331 -3.19 -13.81 7.31
C PHE A 331 -3.03 -14.89 8.37
N ILE A 332 -2.18 -14.71 9.38
CA ILE A 332 -2.02 -15.67 10.48
C ILE A 332 -2.53 -15.07 11.78
N LEU A 333 -2.08 -13.87 12.10
CA LEU A 333 -2.36 -13.22 13.39
C LEU A 333 -3.86 -13.02 13.67
N PRO A 334 -4.72 -12.59 12.71
CA PRO A 334 -6.15 -12.44 12.96
C PRO A 334 -6.82 -13.73 13.45
N PHE A 335 -6.52 -14.85 12.78
CA PHE A 335 -7.06 -16.15 13.15
C PHE A 335 -6.52 -16.61 14.52
N TYR A 336 -5.24 -16.36 14.79
CA TYR A 336 -4.63 -16.70 16.08
C TYR A 336 -5.27 -15.92 17.24
N LEU A 337 -5.48 -14.61 17.09
CA LEU A 337 -6.13 -13.79 18.13
C LEU A 337 -7.60 -14.18 18.32
N TYR A 338 -8.31 -14.47 17.24
CA TYR A 338 -9.66 -15.00 17.31
C TYR A 338 -9.73 -16.36 18.02
N TYR A 339 -8.78 -17.25 17.75
CA TYR A 339 -8.70 -18.53 18.46
C TYR A 339 -8.48 -18.37 19.97
N ILE A 340 -7.65 -17.42 20.39
CA ILE A 340 -7.45 -17.13 21.82
C ILE A 340 -8.73 -16.61 22.48
N THR A 341 -9.51 -15.80 21.76
CA THR A 341 -10.78 -15.26 22.31
C THR A 341 -11.83 -16.33 22.52
N ILE A 342 -11.91 -17.34 21.64
CA ILE A 342 -12.82 -18.49 21.85
C ILE A 342 -12.39 -19.35 23.05
N LYS A 343 -11.08 -19.46 23.29
CA LYS A 343 -10.54 -20.32 24.36
C LYS A 343 -10.66 -19.74 25.77
N LYS A 344 -10.89 -18.43 25.90
CA LYS A 344 -11.01 -17.73 27.18
C LYS A 344 -12.46 -17.64 27.61
#